data_AF-A0A947F1C8-F1
#
_entry.id   AF-A0A947F1C8-F1
#
_cell.length_a   1.000
_cell.length_b   1.000
_cell.length_c   1.000
_cell.angle_alpha   90.00
_cell.angle_beta   90.00
_cell.angle_gamma   90.00
#
_symmetry.space_group_name_H-M   'P 1'
#
loop_
_entity.id
_entity.type
_entity.pdbx_description
1 polymer ?
#
loop_
_entity_poly.entity_id
_entity_poly.type
_entity_poly.pdbx_seq_one_letter_code
_entity_poly.pdbx_strand_id
1 'polypeptide(L)'
;MTDAARLSKDLGTEKIIWNLTDLYPATDSKQFNDDVSWCERESLAIGNDCRGTIEKLSAKQLFDLVYRIEHMEIRLGKLCTFAFLHFITQVDNEQAGALYQTIHELVSTCTKETVFFELEWNKLDDDCANTLLKDPQLAGYHHYLQSMRRYRPHQLLEVEERLLIETKAVGRKSWTTLFEKVIGQLRFGERGRTEEEVLSDLYHQDRTIRAQAADDLTAGLK
;
A
#
# COMPACT_ATOMS: atom_id res chain seq x y z
N MET A 1 4.27 33.79 5.27
CA MET A 1 4.77 32.60 5.99
C MET A 1 3.71 32.21 6.99
N THR A 2 3.24 30.96 6.95
CA THR A 2 2.34 30.41 7.96
C THR A 2 3.05 30.36 9.33
N ASP A 3 2.30 30.47 10.43
CA ASP A 3 2.88 30.42 11.78
C ASP A 3 3.67 29.13 12.04
N ALA A 4 3.27 28.02 11.41
CA ALA A 4 3.99 26.75 11.45
C ALA A 4 5.40 26.84 10.81
N ALA A 5 5.55 27.51 9.67
CA ALA A 5 6.85 27.67 9.00
C ALA A 5 7.80 28.55 9.83
N ARG A 6 7.26 29.58 10.50
CA ARG A 6 8.03 30.40 11.43
C ARG A 6 8.45 29.61 12.67
N LEU A 7 7.56 28.82 13.25
CA LEU A 7 7.85 27.98 14.42
C LEU A 7 8.94 26.95 14.12
N SER A 8 8.88 26.26 12.98
CA SER A 8 9.93 25.30 12.56
C SER A 8 11.30 25.97 12.37
N LYS A 9 11.31 27.20 11.87
CA LYS A 9 12.54 28.01 11.76
C LYS A 9 13.10 28.40 13.11
N ASP A 10 12.24 28.89 14.02
CA ASP A 10 12.63 29.31 15.37
C ASP A 10 13.17 28.12 16.20
N LEU A 11 12.64 26.91 15.96
CA LEU A 11 13.09 25.67 16.61
C LEU A 11 14.27 24.99 15.90
N GLY A 12 14.72 25.51 14.75
CA GLY A 12 15.80 24.92 13.96
C GLY A 12 15.47 23.54 13.38
N THR A 13 14.19 23.19 13.23
CA THR A 13 13.74 21.86 12.80
C THR A 13 13.52 21.73 11.30
N GLU A 14 13.81 22.77 10.52
CA GLU A 14 13.58 22.81 9.06
C GLU A 14 14.29 21.69 8.28
N LYS A 15 15.35 21.10 8.85
CA LYS A 15 16.15 20.04 8.21
C LYS A 15 16.10 18.70 8.94
N ILE A 16 15.27 18.58 9.96
CA ILE A 16 15.15 17.33 10.73
C ILE A 16 14.26 16.37 9.93
N ILE A 17 14.89 15.35 9.36
CA ILE A 17 14.23 14.28 8.61
C ILE A 17 14.49 12.93 9.26
N TRP A 18 13.66 11.94 8.89
CA TRP A 18 13.81 10.56 9.31
C TRP A 18 15.19 10.02 8.95
N ASN A 19 15.80 9.26 9.86
CA ASN A 19 16.97 8.47 9.52
C ASN A 19 16.53 7.19 8.79
N LEU A 20 16.78 7.11 7.49
CA LEU A 20 16.38 5.95 6.68
C LEU A 20 17.46 4.86 6.59
N THR A 21 18.65 5.09 7.16
CA THR A 21 19.75 4.11 7.09
C THR A 21 19.45 2.81 7.82
N ASP A 22 18.51 2.81 8.76
CA ASP A 22 18.03 1.61 9.46
C ASP A 22 17.30 0.65 8.49
N LEU A 23 16.79 1.16 7.37
CA LEU A 23 16.22 0.37 6.28
C LEU A 23 17.28 0.09 5.22
N TYR A 24 17.76 1.13 4.54
CA TYR A 24 18.80 1.04 3.53
C TYR A 24 19.76 2.23 3.61
N PRO A 25 21.08 2.02 3.44
CA PRO A 25 22.05 3.12 3.47
C PRO A 25 21.82 4.19 2.41
N ALA A 26 21.33 3.80 1.23
CA ALA A 26 21.09 4.68 0.09
C ALA A 26 20.08 4.03 -0.87
N THR A 27 19.53 4.84 -1.79
CA THR A 27 18.57 4.42 -2.82
C THR A 27 19.16 3.49 -3.89
N ASP A 28 20.49 3.44 -3.99
CA ASP A 28 21.26 2.61 -4.91
C ASP A 28 22.24 1.69 -4.16
N SER A 29 22.05 1.52 -2.84
CA SER A 29 22.95 0.69 -2.04
C SER A 29 22.93 -0.76 -2.53
N LYS A 30 24.04 -1.47 -2.32
CA LYS A 30 24.12 -2.88 -2.68
C LYS A 30 22.97 -3.69 -2.06
N GLN A 31 22.66 -3.45 -0.79
CA GLN A 31 21.58 -4.15 -0.08
C GLN A 31 20.21 -3.88 -0.69
N PHE A 32 19.95 -2.64 -1.11
CA PHE A 32 18.69 -2.27 -1.76
C PHE A 32 18.54 -3.01 -3.10
N ASN A 33 19.57 -2.95 -3.95
CA ASN A 33 19.56 -3.62 -5.25
C ASN A 33 19.52 -5.15 -5.12
N ASP A 34 20.22 -5.72 -4.13
CA ASP A 34 20.18 -7.15 -3.84
C ASP A 34 18.77 -7.61 -3.47
N ASP A 35 18.06 -6.86 -2.61
CA ASP A 35 16.69 -7.19 -2.21
C ASP A 35 15.70 -7.06 -3.38
N VAL A 36 15.85 -6.03 -4.22
CA VAL A 36 15.06 -5.88 -5.47
C VAL A 36 15.23 -7.10 -6.37
N SER A 37 16.47 -7.42 -6.75
CA SER A 37 16.76 -8.55 -7.64
C SER A 37 16.44 -9.90 -7.01
N TRP A 38 16.49 -10.02 -5.69
CA TRP A 38 16.05 -11.23 -5.00
C TRP A 38 14.54 -11.39 -5.08
N CYS A 39 13.74 -10.34 -4.85
CA CYS A 39 12.27 -10.41 -4.92
C CYS A 39 11.79 -10.76 -6.33
N GLU A 40 12.39 -10.17 -7.37
CA GLU A 40 12.07 -10.50 -8.77
C GLU A 40 12.29 -11.99 -9.06
N ARG A 41 13.48 -12.50 -8.76
CA ARG A 41 13.81 -13.92 -8.99
C ARG A 41 12.96 -14.87 -8.16
N GLU A 42 12.73 -14.54 -6.89
CA GLU A 42 11.96 -15.39 -6.00
C GLU A 42 10.49 -15.47 -6.43
N SER A 43 9.89 -14.33 -6.79
CA SER A 43 8.50 -14.31 -7.27
C SER A 43 8.31 -15.17 -8.52
N LEU A 44 9.24 -15.07 -9.48
CA LEU A 44 9.24 -15.91 -10.69
C LEU A 44 9.45 -17.39 -10.37
N ALA A 45 10.36 -17.71 -9.44
CA ALA A 45 10.59 -19.10 -9.02
C ALA A 45 9.34 -19.69 -8.36
N ILE A 46 8.70 -18.97 -7.43
CA ILE A 46 7.44 -19.38 -6.80
C ILE A 46 6.35 -19.60 -7.86
N GLY A 47 6.21 -18.66 -8.80
CA GLY A 47 5.25 -18.75 -9.90
C GLY A 47 5.46 -19.97 -10.79
N ASN A 48 6.70 -20.26 -11.17
CA ASN A 48 7.04 -21.38 -12.06
C ASN A 48 6.95 -22.74 -11.36
N ASP A 49 7.38 -22.82 -10.11
CA ASP A 49 7.53 -24.10 -9.41
C ASP A 49 6.23 -24.58 -8.77
N CYS A 50 5.34 -23.66 -8.36
CA CYS A 50 4.23 -23.98 -7.47
C CYS A 50 2.84 -23.72 -8.07
N ARG A 51 2.72 -23.01 -9.20
CA ARG A 51 1.42 -22.73 -9.81
C ARG A 51 0.74 -23.99 -10.33
N GLY A 52 -0.53 -24.17 -9.99
CA GLY A 52 -1.34 -25.34 -10.31
C GLY A 52 -1.01 -26.58 -9.47
N THR A 53 -0.24 -26.44 -8.39
CA THR A 53 0.24 -27.59 -7.59
C THR A 53 -0.32 -27.64 -6.18
N ILE A 54 -1.02 -26.60 -5.70
CA ILE A 54 -1.40 -26.42 -4.28
C ILE A 54 -2.21 -27.61 -3.74
N GLU A 55 -3.11 -28.18 -4.54
CA GLU A 55 -3.93 -29.35 -4.18
C GLU A 55 -3.11 -30.61 -3.88
N LYS A 56 -1.89 -30.70 -4.42
CA LYS A 56 -1.02 -31.87 -4.30
C LYS A 56 0.09 -31.69 -3.27
N LEU A 57 0.18 -30.52 -2.62
CA LEU A 57 1.25 -30.24 -1.67
C LEU A 57 1.01 -30.97 -0.35
N SER A 58 2.06 -31.59 0.16
CA SER A 58 2.12 -32.01 1.57
C SER A 58 2.18 -30.79 2.50
N ALA A 59 1.87 -30.98 3.78
CA ALA A 59 1.97 -29.92 4.79
C ALA A 59 3.37 -29.27 4.84
N LYS A 60 4.42 -30.07 4.66
CA LYS A 60 5.80 -29.56 4.57
C LYS A 60 6.01 -28.66 3.35
N GLN A 61 5.57 -29.10 2.18
CA GLN A 61 5.74 -28.32 0.95
C GLN A 61 4.91 -27.03 0.99
N LEU A 62 3.71 -27.08 1.59
CA LEU A 62 2.89 -25.90 1.82
C LEU A 62 3.57 -24.95 2.81
N PHE A 63 4.18 -25.46 3.89
CA PHE A 63 4.98 -24.65 4.80
C PHE A 63 6.12 -23.95 4.08
N ASP A 64 6.89 -24.70 3.28
CA ASP A 64 8.03 -24.17 2.53
C ASP A 64 7.58 -23.06 1.56
N LEU A 65 6.45 -23.24 0.88
CA LEU A 65 5.87 -22.23 0.01
C LEU A 65 5.45 -20.97 0.77
N VAL A 66 4.70 -21.11 1.87
CA VAL A 66 4.25 -19.97 2.68
C VAL A 66 5.44 -19.21 3.24
N TYR A 67 6.47 -19.91 3.71
CA TYR A 67 7.71 -19.31 4.19
C TYR A 67 8.43 -18.50 3.10
N ARG A 68 8.52 -19.02 1.87
CA ARG A 68 9.10 -18.29 0.74
C ARG A 68 8.32 -17.02 0.42
N ILE A 69 6.97 -17.09 0.40
CA ILE A 69 6.10 -15.95 0.17
C ILE A 69 6.28 -14.91 1.28
N GLU A 70 6.24 -15.31 2.55
CA GLU A 70 6.43 -14.42 3.70
C GLU A 70 7.77 -13.67 3.62
N HIS A 71 8.87 -14.39 3.38
CA HIS A 71 10.20 -13.77 3.26
C HIS A 71 10.31 -12.80 2.09
N MET A 72 9.53 -13.00 1.03
CA MET A 72 9.42 -12.06 -0.08
C MET A 72 8.60 -10.83 0.30
N GLU A 73 7.44 -11.01 0.92
CA GLU A 73 6.60 -9.91 1.37
C GLU A 73 7.29 -9.03 2.42
N ILE A 74 8.08 -9.61 3.33
CA ILE A 74 8.88 -8.86 4.30
C ILE A 74 9.87 -7.92 3.59
N ARG A 75 10.58 -8.43 2.56
CA ARG A 75 11.54 -7.62 1.80
C ARG A 75 10.86 -6.56 0.95
N LEU A 76 9.77 -6.91 0.27
CA LEU A 76 8.93 -5.95 -0.46
C LEU A 76 8.40 -4.86 0.47
N GLY A 77 7.91 -5.22 1.66
CA GLY A 77 7.46 -4.28 2.68
C GLY A 77 8.56 -3.31 3.12
N LYS A 78 9.78 -3.81 3.30
CA LYS A 78 10.96 -2.98 3.62
C LYS A 78 11.30 -2.02 2.49
N LEU A 79 11.33 -2.49 1.24
CA LEU A 79 11.57 -1.67 0.03
C LEU A 79 10.49 -0.58 -0.11
N CYS A 80 9.22 -0.94 0.00
CA CYS A 80 8.09 -0.02 -0.04
C CYS A 80 8.18 1.06 1.04
N THR A 81 8.48 0.66 2.28
CA THR A 81 8.59 1.59 3.41
C THR A 81 9.72 2.59 3.16
N PHE A 82 10.89 2.12 2.72
CA PHE A 82 12.01 2.99 2.42
C PHE A 82 11.69 3.96 1.27
N ALA A 83 11.16 3.47 0.16
CA ALA A 83 10.82 4.30 -1.00
C ALA A 83 9.74 5.33 -0.68
N PHE A 84 8.72 4.94 0.08
CA PHE A 84 7.67 5.84 0.55
C PHE A 84 8.21 6.94 1.47
N LEU A 85 8.97 6.56 2.52
CA LEU A 85 9.55 7.52 3.46
C LEU A 85 10.53 8.47 2.75
N HIS A 86 11.35 7.94 1.84
CA HIS A 86 12.24 8.75 1.02
C HIS A 86 11.46 9.78 0.19
N PHE A 87 10.39 9.35 -0.51
CA PHE A 87 9.54 10.25 -1.29
C PHE A 87 8.87 11.34 -0.45
N ILE A 88 8.23 11.00 0.67
CA ILE A 88 7.47 12.00 1.46
C ILE A 88 8.36 13.05 2.13
N THR A 89 9.67 12.79 2.30
CA THR A 89 10.62 13.83 2.76
C THR A 89 11.00 14.84 1.68
N GLN A 90 10.70 14.55 0.41
CA GLN A 90 11.09 15.34 -0.75
C GLN A 90 10.12 15.13 -1.92
N VAL A 91 8.84 15.47 -1.69
CA VAL A 91 7.75 15.21 -2.64
C VAL A 91 7.92 15.91 -4.00
N ASP A 92 8.65 17.03 -4.04
CA ASP A 92 8.95 17.78 -5.27
C ASP A 92 10.19 17.24 -6.02
N ASN A 93 10.83 16.17 -5.51
CA ASN A 93 12.00 15.56 -6.13
C ASN A 93 11.60 14.47 -7.12
N GLU A 94 11.88 14.70 -8.41
CA GLU A 94 11.58 13.77 -9.50
C GLU A 94 12.21 12.38 -9.31
N GLN A 95 13.46 12.30 -8.83
CA GLN A 95 14.15 11.03 -8.61
C GLN A 95 13.50 10.24 -7.47
N ALA A 96 13.03 10.93 -6.43
CA ALA A 96 12.32 10.30 -5.32
C ALA A 96 10.97 9.72 -5.77
N GLY A 97 10.23 10.47 -6.60
CA GLY A 97 8.99 10.01 -7.21
C GLY A 97 9.21 8.82 -8.14
N ALA A 98 10.25 8.86 -8.98
CA ALA A 98 10.61 7.76 -9.87
C ALA A 98 10.95 6.48 -9.10
N LEU A 99 11.76 6.56 -8.02
CA LEU A 99 12.07 5.40 -7.18
C LEU A 99 10.82 4.80 -6.54
N TYR A 100 9.92 5.65 -6.02
CA TYR A 100 8.67 5.20 -5.43
C TYR A 100 7.80 4.45 -6.44
N GLN A 101 7.71 4.95 -7.66
CA GLN A 101 7.00 4.30 -8.76
C GLN A 101 7.63 2.96 -9.15
N THR A 102 8.97 2.89 -9.28
CA THR A 102 9.70 1.66 -9.60
C THR A 102 9.44 0.56 -8.55
N ILE A 103 9.43 0.91 -7.27
CA ILE A 103 9.14 -0.07 -6.20
C ILE A 103 7.68 -0.53 -6.23
N HIS A 104 6.73 0.34 -6.56
CA HIS A 104 5.33 -0.07 -6.78
C HIS A 104 5.18 -1.04 -7.96
N GLU A 105 5.93 -0.82 -9.05
CA GLU A 105 5.94 -1.72 -10.21
C GLU A 105 6.56 -3.08 -9.88
N LEU A 106 7.64 -3.11 -9.10
CA LEU A 106 8.23 -4.34 -8.57
C LEU A 106 7.19 -5.14 -7.76
N VAL A 107 6.53 -4.48 -6.80
CA VAL A 107 5.48 -5.14 -5.98
C VAL A 107 4.37 -5.67 -6.86
N SER A 108 3.87 -4.87 -7.80
CA SER A 108 2.83 -5.32 -8.72
C SER A 108 3.26 -6.55 -9.52
N THR A 109 4.52 -6.61 -9.95
CA THR A 109 5.07 -7.74 -10.70
C THR A 109 5.17 -8.98 -9.82
N CYS A 110 5.74 -8.86 -8.61
CA CYS A 110 5.85 -9.98 -7.69
C CYS A 110 4.47 -10.52 -7.27
N THR A 111 3.51 -9.64 -6.96
CA THR A 111 2.13 -10.03 -6.62
C THR A 111 1.45 -10.78 -7.77
N LYS A 112 1.66 -10.36 -9.03
CA LYS A 112 1.11 -11.08 -10.19
C LYS A 112 1.63 -12.52 -10.26
N GLU A 113 2.89 -12.75 -9.88
CA GLU A 113 3.45 -14.10 -9.91
C GLU A 113 2.98 -14.99 -8.76
N THR A 114 2.63 -14.42 -7.60
CA THR A 114 2.23 -15.17 -6.40
C THR A 114 0.73 -15.21 -6.12
N VAL A 115 -0.10 -14.40 -6.79
CA VAL A 115 -1.56 -14.34 -6.57
C VAL A 115 -2.27 -15.68 -6.71
N PHE A 116 -1.72 -16.61 -7.51
CA PHE A 116 -2.28 -17.95 -7.65
C PHE A 116 -2.36 -18.69 -6.32
N PHE A 117 -1.47 -18.42 -5.37
CA PHE A 117 -1.43 -19.11 -4.09
C PHE A 117 -2.75 -18.91 -3.33
N GLU A 118 -3.21 -17.67 -3.20
CA GLU A 118 -4.48 -17.38 -2.55
C GLU A 118 -5.66 -18.00 -3.31
N LEU A 119 -5.65 -17.91 -4.64
CA LEU A 119 -6.73 -18.43 -5.49
C LEU A 119 -6.83 -19.96 -5.40
N GLU A 120 -5.71 -20.67 -5.49
CA GLU A 120 -5.68 -22.13 -5.43
C GLU A 120 -5.92 -22.64 -4.01
N TRP A 121 -5.34 -22.00 -3.00
CA TRP A 121 -5.62 -22.29 -1.60
C TRP A 121 -7.10 -22.16 -1.30
N ASN A 122 -7.74 -21.08 -1.77
CA ASN A 122 -9.17 -20.85 -1.61
C ASN A 122 -10.05 -21.73 -2.50
N LYS A 123 -9.50 -22.49 -3.46
CA LYS A 123 -10.24 -23.48 -4.25
C LYS A 123 -10.26 -24.87 -3.60
N LEU A 124 -9.26 -25.22 -2.78
CA LEU A 124 -9.18 -26.53 -2.12
C LEU A 124 -10.44 -26.88 -1.34
N ASP A 125 -10.91 -28.11 -1.44
CA ASP A 125 -12.02 -28.61 -0.62
C ASP A 125 -11.78 -28.37 0.89
N ASP A 126 -12.86 -28.12 1.64
CA ASP A 126 -12.76 -27.82 3.07
C ASP A 126 -12.14 -28.97 3.86
N ASP A 127 -12.43 -30.24 3.54
CA ASP A 127 -11.85 -31.38 4.24
C ASP A 127 -10.34 -31.50 3.97
N CYS A 128 -9.92 -31.23 2.72
CA CYS A 128 -8.51 -31.19 2.35
C CYS A 128 -7.77 -30.07 3.09
N ALA A 129 -8.30 -28.85 3.05
CA ALA A 129 -7.70 -27.70 3.73
C ALA A 129 -7.66 -27.88 5.24
N ASN A 130 -8.74 -28.39 5.85
CA ASN A 130 -8.80 -28.67 7.29
C ASN A 130 -7.82 -29.78 7.71
N THR A 131 -7.56 -30.75 6.83
CA THR A 131 -6.55 -31.79 7.10
C THR A 131 -5.16 -31.18 7.13
N LEU A 132 -4.82 -30.31 6.17
CA LEU A 132 -3.54 -29.60 6.15
C LEU A 132 -3.41 -28.66 7.37
N LEU A 133 -4.45 -27.88 7.68
CA LEU A 133 -4.42 -26.95 8.82
C LEU A 133 -4.20 -27.66 10.17
N LYS A 134 -4.62 -28.92 10.33
CA LYS A 134 -4.38 -29.70 11.54
C LYS A 134 -2.94 -30.24 11.66
N ASP A 135 -2.14 -30.17 10.60
CA ASP A 135 -0.76 -30.65 10.63
C ASP A 135 0.11 -29.74 11.52
N PRO A 136 0.85 -30.30 12.51
CA PRO A 136 1.70 -29.52 13.41
C PRO A 136 2.76 -28.66 12.70
N GLN A 137 3.19 -29.03 11.48
CA GLN A 137 4.16 -28.24 10.72
C GLN A 137 3.60 -26.88 10.33
N LEU A 138 2.28 -26.77 10.13
CA LEU A 138 1.62 -25.52 9.75
C LEU A 138 1.13 -24.70 10.95
N ALA A 139 1.43 -25.11 12.19
CA ALA A 139 0.96 -24.42 13.38
C ALA A 139 1.32 -22.92 13.39
N GLY A 140 2.51 -22.56 12.91
CA GLY A 140 2.95 -21.15 12.80
C GLY A 140 2.16 -20.33 11.77
N TYR A 141 1.67 -20.96 10.70
CA TYR A 141 0.90 -20.31 9.64
C TYR A 141 -0.60 -20.59 9.69
N HIS A 142 -1.07 -21.34 10.68
CA HIS A 142 -2.47 -21.76 10.80
C HIS A 142 -3.41 -20.55 10.72
N HIS A 143 -3.13 -19.51 11.50
CA HIS A 143 -3.99 -18.32 11.54
C HIS A 143 -4.03 -17.59 10.18
N TYR A 144 -2.88 -17.48 9.51
CA TYR A 144 -2.77 -16.87 8.20
C TYR A 144 -3.59 -17.65 7.16
N LEU A 145 -3.31 -18.96 7.03
CA LEU A 145 -3.99 -19.85 6.08
C LEU A 145 -5.50 -19.95 6.34
N GLN A 146 -5.93 -19.99 7.60
CA GLN A 146 -7.34 -19.99 7.96
C GLN A 146 -8.01 -18.65 7.63
N SER A 147 -7.32 -17.52 7.88
CA SER A 147 -7.87 -16.19 7.61
C SER A 147 -8.06 -15.93 6.12
N MET A 148 -7.17 -16.46 5.26
CA MET A 148 -7.34 -16.42 3.80
C MET A 148 -8.66 -17.05 3.34
N ARG A 149 -9.10 -18.12 4.02
CA ARG A 149 -10.35 -18.83 3.70
C ARG A 149 -11.61 -18.20 4.28
N ARG A 150 -11.48 -17.20 5.16
CA ARG A 150 -12.61 -16.58 5.87
C ARG A 150 -13.69 -16.04 4.92
N TYR A 151 -13.27 -15.51 3.78
CA TYR A 151 -14.16 -14.91 2.80
C TYR A 151 -14.51 -15.83 1.63
N ARG A 152 -14.08 -17.10 1.65
CA ARG A 152 -14.50 -18.10 0.63
C ARG A 152 -16.02 -18.19 0.48
N PRO A 153 -16.85 -18.16 1.55
CA PRO A 153 -18.31 -18.15 1.40
C PRO A 153 -18.86 -16.91 0.68
N HIS A 154 -18.04 -15.87 0.53
CA HIS A 154 -18.35 -14.62 -0.15
C HIS A 154 -17.60 -14.45 -1.48
N GLN A 155 -16.76 -15.43 -1.88
CA GLN A 155 -16.12 -15.42 -3.19
C GLN A 155 -17.16 -15.78 -4.24
N LEU A 156 -17.40 -14.84 -5.15
CA LEU A 156 -18.34 -15.02 -6.24
C LEU A 156 -17.75 -15.96 -7.31
N LEU A 157 -18.59 -16.40 -8.25
CA LEU A 157 -18.10 -17.16 -9.40
C LEU A 157 -17.07 -16.34 -10.18
N GLU A 158 -16.08 -16.98 -10.80
CA GLU A 158 -14.99 -16.32 -11.54
C GLU A 158 -15.47 -15.25 -12.54
N VAL A 159 -16.64 -15.46 -13.14
CA VAL A 159 -17.28 -14.51 -14.07
C VAL A 159 -17.73 -13.22 -13.39
N GLU A 160 -18.27 -13.33 -12.17
CA GLU A 160 -18.79 -12.21 -11.39
C GLU A 160 -17.65 -11.35 -10.83
N GLU A 161 -16.58 -12.00 -10.35
CA GLU A 161 -15.33 -11.32 -9.94
C GLU A 161 -14.69 -10.56 -11.12
N ARG A 162 -14.62 -11.18 -12.30
CA ARG A 162 -14.09 -10.52 -13.50
C ARG A 162 -14.92 -9.29 -13.88
N LEU A 163 -16.25 -9.41 -13.86
CA LEU A 163 -17.16 -8.28 -14.11
C LEU A 163 -16.97 -7.15 -13.09
N LEU A 164 -16.79 -7.47 -11.81
CA LEU A 164 -16.53 -6.47 -10.77
C LEU A 164 -15.19 -5.75 -11.00
N ILE A 165 -14.14 -6.46 -11.39
CA ILE A 165 -12.83 -5.87 -11.70
C ILE A 165 -12.92 -4.95 -12.92
N GLU A 166 -13.54 -5.41 -14.00
CA GLU A 166 -13.70 -4.62 -15.23
C GLU A 166 -14.54 -3.36 -14.98
N THR A 167 -15.61 -3.47 -14.19
CA THR A 167 -16.45 -2.31 -13.84
C THR A 167 -15.80 -1.39 -12.82
N LYS A 168 -14.84 -1.85 -12.00
CA LYS A 168 -14.16 -1.03 -10.97
C LYS A 168 -13.47 0.20 -11.57
N ALA A 169 -12.94 0.08 -12.79
CA ALA A 169 -12.28 1.19 -13.50
C ALA A 169 -13.26 2.29 -13.96
N VAL A 170 -14.55 1.99 -14.12
CA VAL A 170 -15.58 2.96 -14.53
C VAL A 170 -16.61 3.23 -13.43
N GLY A 171 -16.53 2.50 -12.31
CA GLY A 171 -17.44 2.60 -11.17
C GLY A 171 -16.98 3.59 -10.11
N ARG A 172 -17.17 3.21 -8.83
CA ARG A 172 -16.95 4.08 -7.66
C ARG A 172 -15.59 4.78 -7.67
N LYS A 173 -14.51 4.07 -8.05
CA LYS A 173 -13.15 4.63 -8.02
C LYS A 173 -13.03 5.87 -8.92
N SER A 174 -13.59 5.81 -10.13
CA SER A 174 -13.56 6.94 -11.07
C SER A 174 -14.40 8.11 -10.60
N TRP A 175 -15.53 7.86 -9.92
CA TRP A 175 -16.30 8.92 -9.26
C TRP A 175 -15.52 9.58 -8.12
N THR A 176 -14.88 8.78 -7.24
CA THR A 176 -14.04 9.29 -6.16
C THR A 176 -12.88 10.13 -6.71
N THR A 177 -12.18 9.65 -7.74
CA THR A 177 -11.11 10.42 -8.39
C THR A 177 -11.61 11.71 -9.04
N LEU A 178 -12.80 11.71 -9.65
CA LEU A 178 -13.42 12.93 -10.18
C LEU A 178 -13.72 13.92 -9.03
N PHE A 179 -14.35 13.44 -7.96
CA PHE A 179 -14.65 14.24 -6.78
C PHE A 179 -13.39 14.87 -6.18
N GLU A 180 -12.32 14.08 -5.96
CA GLU A 180 -11.03 14.56 -5.46
C GLU A 180 -10.43 15.64 -6.37
N LYS A 181 -10.49 15.46 -7.70
CA LYS A 181 -9.99 16.46 -8.66
C LYS A 181 -10.80 17.75 -8.63
N VAL A 182 -12.12 17.65 -8.54
CA VAL A 182 -13.00 18.82 -8.46
C VAL A 182 -12.72 19.60 -7.18
N ILE A 183 -12.73 18.93 -6.04
CA ILE A 183 -12.49 19.56 -4.73
C ILE A 183 -11.06 20.14 -4.65
N GLY A 184 -10.04 19.40 -5.09
CA GLY A 184 -8.65 19.87 -5.04
C GLY A 184 -8.33 21.08 -5.94
N GLN A 185 -9.19 21.36 -6.93
CA GLN A 185 -9.08 22.57 -7.76
C GLN A 185 -9.79 23.79 -7.16
N LEU A 186 -10.67 23.59 -6.18
CA LEU A 186 -11.34 24.71 -5.53
C LEU A 186 -10.32 25.59 -4.79
N ARG A 187 -10.61 26.88 -4.78
CA ARG A 187 -9.83 27.89 -4.06
C ARG A 187 -10.78 28.73 -3.23
N PHE A 188 -10.37 29.01 -2.00
CA PHE A 188 -11.25 29.55 -0.97
C PHE A 188 -10.77 30.94 -0.51
N GLY A 189 -11.74 31.83 -0.28
CA GLY A 189 -11.51 33.22 0.12
C GLY A 189 -10.79 34.06 -0.94
N GLU A 190 -10.64 35.35 -0.67
CA GLU A 190 -10.02 36.32 -1.61
C GLU A 190 -8.55 36.02 -1.92
N ARG A 191 -7.87 35.30 -1.02
CA ARG A 191 -6.46 34.92 -1.15
C ARG A 191 -6.24 33.65 -1.98
N GLY A 192 -7.32 33.01 -2.46
CA GLY A 192 -7.22 31.81 -3.30
C GLY A 192 -6.50 30.65 -2.61
N ARG A 193 -6.88 30.36 -1.37
CA ARG A 193 -6.24 29.34 -0.52
C ARG A 193 -6.73 27.93 -0.82
N THR A 194 -5.96 26.91 -0.43
CA THR A 194 -6.41 25.50 -0.51
C THR A 194 -7.41 25.18 0.61
N GLU A 195 -8.12 24.06 0.47
CA GLU A 195 -9.07 23.59 1.49
C GLU A 195 -8.35 23.36 2.83
N GLU A 196 -7.19 22.72 2.82
CA GLU A 196 -6.42 22.39 4.02
C GLU A 196 -5.95 23.64 4.76
N GLU A 197 -5.54 24.68 4.02
CA GLU A 197 -5.18 25.96 4.62
C GLU A 197 -6.38 26.56 5.35
N VAL A 198 -7.56 26.60 4.73
CA VAL A 198 -8.77 27.18 5.35
C VAL A 198 -9.25 26.34 6.52
N LEU A 199 -9.26 25.01 6.40
CA LEU A 199 -9.65 24.12 7.50
C LEU A 199 -8.70 24.20 8.70
N SER A 200 -7.42 24.48 8.48
CA SER A 200 -6.46 24.69 9.57
C SER A 200 -6.82 25.90 10.43
N ASP A 201 -7.35 26.97 9.82
CA ASP A 201 -7.75 28.19 10.53
C ASP A 201 -8.96 27.98 11.44
N LEU A 202 -9.75 26.92 11.24
CA LEU A 202 -10.86 26.54 12.15
C LEU A 202 -10.38 26.17 13.55
N TYR A 203 -9.09 25.87 13.71
CA TYR A 203 -8.47 25.56 15.01
C TYR A 203 -7.68 26.74 15.60
N HIS A 204 -7.67 27.90 14.93
CA HIS A 204 -6.95 29.07 15.39
C HIS A 204 -7.52 29.63 16.71
N GLN A 205 -6.68 30.20 17.58
CA GLN A 205 -7.11 30.71 18.90
C GLN A 205 -8.08 31.90 18.80
N ASP A 206 -7.87 32.77 17.81
CA ASP A 206 -8.75 33.91 17.52
C ASP A 206 -10.07 33.46 16.86
N ARG A 207 -11.20 33.85 17.47
CA ARG A 207 -12.56 33.56 16.97
C ARG A 207 -12.84 34.17 15.60
N THR A 208 -12.28 35.33 15.31
CA THR A 208 -12.54 36.07 14.07
C THR A 208 -11.97 35.31 12.87
N ILE A 209 -10.76 34.75 13.04
CA ILE A 209 -10.11 33.91 12.02
C ILE A 209 -10.91 32.64 11.76
N ARG A 210 -11.40 31.98 12.83
CA ARG A 210 -12.27 30.79 12.68
C ARG A 210 -13.57 31.10 11.93
N ALA A 211 -14.20 32.24 12.23
CA ALA A 211 -15.45 32.64 11.58
C ALA A 211 -15.23 32.90 10.08
N GLN A 212 -14.18 33.65 9.73
CA GLN A 212 -13.82 33.91 8.34
C GLN A 212 -13.52 32.62 7.58
N ALA A 213 -12.79 31.68 8.19
CA ALA A 213 -12.50 30.39 7.57
C ALA A 213 -13.77 29.56 7.27
N ALA A 214 -14.75 29.57 8.19
CA ALA A 214 -16.03 28.90 7.96
C ALA A 214 -16.83 29.55 6.83
N ASP A 215 -16.82 30.88 6.74
CA ASP A 215 -17.48 31.64 5.67
C ASP A 215 -16.80 31.40 4.32
N ASP A 216 -15.47 31.46 4.27
CA ASP A 216 -14.66 31.20 3.07
C ASP A 216 -14.91 29.79 2.51
N LEU A 217 -14.93 28.77 3.38
CA LEU A 217 -15.23 27.39 3.01
C LEU A 217 -16.65 27.25 2.46
N THR A 218 -17.63 27.79 3.18
CA THR A 218 -19.05 27.71 2.78
C THR A 218 -19.31 28.43 1.46
N ALA A 219 -18.63 29.55 1.22
CA ALA A 219 -18.75 30.29 -0.04
C ALA A 219 -18.09 29.55 -1.21
N GLY A 220 -16.91 28.94 -1.00
CA GLY A 220 -16.17 28.23 -2.05
C GLY A 220 -16.74 26.87 -2.45
N LEU A 221 -17.68 26.32 -1.66
CA LEU A 221 -18.39 25.06 -1.96
C LEU A 221 -19.72 25.26 -2.73
N LYS A 222 -20.12 26.50 -3.01
CA LYS A 222 -21.31 26.82 -3.81
C LYS A 222 -21.01 26.79 -5.30
#